data_AF-A0A843I2K0-F1
#
_entry.id   AF-A0A843I2K0-F1
#
_cell.length_a   1.000
_cell.length_b   1.000
_cell.length_c   1.000
_cell.angle_alpha   90.00
_cell.angle_beta   90.00
_cell.angle_gamma   90.00
#
_symmetry.space_group_name_H-M   'P 1'
#
loop_
_entity.id
_entity.type
_entity.pdbx_description
1 polymer ?
#
loop_
_entity_poly.entity_id
_entity_poly.type
_entity_poly.pdbx_seq_one_letter_code
_entity_poly.pdbx_strand_id
1 'polypeptide(L)'
;MMIDRKFLVGIIVFGSLWGFAECILGSVLRDVNLPAGAIMTGVFAVGLMTLSRTTFARPGMQTGIGLIAGGLRLFNPFGGCFICSAIAIMAEGLLFDLIWTGFSLDKKTTQTLTNQVSLGITSAYLVYVGGYIITQILTPVFSSAGFYLENLIVFIPQILASGLLA
;
A
#
# COMPACT_ATOMS: atom_id res chain seq x y z
N MET A 1 14.86 20.69 10.18
CA MET A 1 13.39 20.51 10.17
C MET A 1 13.01 19.78 11.45
N MET A 2 12.37 20.46 12.42
CA MET A 2 11.98 19.82 13.68
C MET A 2 10.76 18.94 13.43
N ILE A 3 10.91 17.63 13.66
CA ILE A 3 9.80 16.67 13.53
C ILE A 3 8.78 16.99 14.62
N ASP A 4 7.57 17.32 14.20
CA ASP A 4 6.44 17.58 15.09
C ASP A 4 6.06 16.27 15.79
N ARG A 5 6.02 16.27 17.12
CA ARG A 5 5.69 15.06 17.91
C ARG A 5 4.35 14.46 17.48
N LYS A 6 3.36 15.28 17.10
CA LYS A 6 2.04 14.80 16.66
C LYS A 6 2.14 14.04 15.32
N PHE A 7 3.01 14.50 14.43
CA PHE A 7 3.25 13.87 13.14
C PHE A 7 3.85 12.47 13.31
N LEU A 8 4.87 12.34 14.17
CA LEU A 8 5.50 11.05 14.45
C LEU A 8 4.53 10.08 15.14
N VAL A 9 3.76 10.57 16.11
CA VAL A 9 2.72 9.75 16.77
C VAL A 9 1.67 9.29 15.77
N GLY A 10 1.24 10.16 14.85
CA GLY A 10 0.33 9.79 13.78
C GLY A 10 0.89 8.65 12.92
N ILE A 11 2.15 8.75 12.48
CA ILE A 11 2.82 7.68 11.72
C ILE A 11 2.79 6.36 12.47
N ILE A 12 3.18 6.37 13.74
CA ILE A 12 3.26 5.15 14.57
C ILE A 12 1.87 4.54 14.75
N VAL A 13 0.85 5.34 15.09
CA VAL A 13 -0.51 4.85 15.36
C VAL A 13 -1.15 4.30 14.09
N PHE A 14 -1.17 5.06 13.00
CA PHE A 14 -1.78 4.61 11.74
C PHE A 14 -1.02 3.43 11.12
N GLY A 15 0.31 3.45 11.19
CA GLY A 15 1.15 2.34 10.74
C GLY A 15 0.91 1.07 11.55
N SER A 16 0.77 1.18 12.87
CA SER A 16 0.48 0.04 13.74
C SER A 16 -0.92 -0.53 13.49
N LEU A 17 -1.92 0.32 13.31
CA LEU A 17 -3.29 -0.11 12.98
C LEU A 17 -3.34 -0.87 11.66
N TRP A 18 -2.69 -0.35 10.62
CA TRP A 18 -2.64 -1.03 9.33
C TRP A 18 -1.85 -2.34 9.41
N GLY A 19 -0.64 -2.31 10.00
CA GLY A 19 0.17 -3.52 10.16
C GLY A 19 -0.55 -4.62 10.94
N PHE A 20 -1.28 -4.26 12.00
CA PHE A 20 -2.09 -5.21 12.77
C PHE A 20 -3.26 -5.78 11.97
N ALA A 21 -3.99 -4.93 11.24
CA ALA A 21 -5.06 -5.37 10.33
C ALA A 21 -4.52 -6.38 9.31
N GLU A 22 -3.34 -6.13 8.77
CA GLU A 22 -2.70 -7.01 7.80
C GLU A 22 -2.27 -8.34 8.40
N CYS A 23 -1.77 -8.34 9.63
CA CYS A 23 -1.38 -9.53 10.37
C CYS A 23 -2.57 -10.47 10.66
N ILE A 24 -3.73 -9.91 10.98
CA ILE A 24 -4.92 -10.68 11.35
C ILE A 24 -5.81 -10.92 10.14
N LEU A 25 -6.40 -9.86 9.59
CA LEU A 25 -7.39 -9.95 8.52
C LEU A 25 -6.75 -10.43 7.22
N GLY A 26 -5.54 -9.95 6.92
CA GLY A 26 -4.81 -10.40 5.74
C GLY A 26 -4.47 -11.90 5.77
N SER A 27 -4.32 -12.50 6.95
CA SER A 27 -4.09 -13.94 7.09
C SER A 27 -5.40 -14.71 6.97
N VAL A 28 -6.47 -14.27 7.66
CA VAL A 28 -7.81 -14.87 7.55
C VAL A 28 -8.33 -14.85 6.10
N LEU A 29 -8.16 -13.74 5.38
CA LEU A 29 -8.57 -13.63 3.98
C LEU A 29 -7.85 -14.63 3.08
N ARG A 30 -6.56 -14.90 3.35
CA ARG A 30 -5.78 -15.90 2.61
C ARG A 30 -6.27 -17.31 2.92
N ASP A 31 -6.60 -17.60 4.17
CA ASP A 31 -7.08 -18.92 4.59
C ASP A 31 -8.41 -19.30 3.92
N VAL A 32 -9.26 -18.33 3.60
CA VAL A 32 -10.52 -18.53 2.85
C VAL A 32 -10.39 -18.37 1.33
N ASN A 33 -9.16 -18.33 0.79
CA ASN A 33 -8.87 -18.15 -0.65
C ASN A 33 -9.42 -16.86 -1.27
N LEU A 34 -9.59 -15.79 -0.48
CA LEU A 34 -9.96 -14.47 -1.00
C LEU A 34 -8.72 -13.69 -1.43
N PRO A 35 -8.86 -12.73 -2.37
CA PRO A 35 -7.75 -11.89 -2.83
C PRO A 35 -7.34 -10.87 -1.75
N ALA A 36 -6.64 -11.36 -0.73
CA ALA A 36 -6.30 -10.57 0.46
C ALA A 36 -5.53 -9.30 0.12
N GLY A 37 -4.59 -9.35 -0.84
CA GLY A 37 -3.84 -8.16 -1.27
C GLY A 37 -4.76 -7.05 -1.77
N ALA A 38 -5.60 -7.35 -2.77
CA ALA A 38 -6.55 -6.39 -3.33
C ALA A 38 -7.47 -5.77 -2.27
N ILE A 39 -8.08 -6.61 -1.41
CA ILE A 39 -9.02 -6.18 -0.38
C ILE A 39 -8.32 -5.30 0.67
N MET A 40 -7.15 -5.73 1.14
CA MET A 40 -6.42 -5.00 2.17
C MET A 40 -5.87 -3.68 1.65
N THR A 41 -5.36 -3.65 0.42
CA THR A 41 -4.91 -2.41 -0.22
C THR A 41 -6.07 -1.45 -0.48
N GLY A 42 -7.17 -1.94 -1.06
CA GLY A 42 -8.33 -1.12 -1.41
C GLY A 42 -9.04 -0.54 -0.19
N VAL A 43 -9.27 -1.35 0.85
CA VAL A 43 -10.05 -0.93 2.02
C VAL A 43 -9.17 -0.31 3.09
N PHE A 44 -8.13 -1.01 3.51
CA PHE A 44 -7.32 -0.59 4.67
C PHE A 44 -6.21 0.38 4.27
N ALA A 45 -5.43 0.08 3.24
CA ALA A 45 -4.32 0.94 2.84
C ALA A 45 -4.84 2.30 2.36
N VAL A 46 -5.72 2.34 1.35
CA VAL A 46 -6.27 3.59 0.82
C VAL A 46 -7.15 4.31 1.85
N GLY A 47 -7.96 3.57 2.62
CA GLY A 47 -8.81 4.15 3.66
C GLY A 47 -8.02 4.85 4.76
N LEU A 48 -7.06 4.15 5.39
CA LEU A 48 -6.24 4.72 6.47
C LEU A 48 -5.26 5.79 5.97
N MET A 49 -4.72 5.64 4.75
CA MET A 49 -3.86 6.67 4.17
C MET A 49 -4.62 7.95 3.84
N THR A 50 -5.86 7.84 3.35
CA THR A 50 -6.72 9.01 3.10
C THR A 50 -7.12 9.69 4.41
N LEU A 51 -7.49 8.92 5.44
CA LEU A 51 -7.84 9.45 6.75
C LEU A 51 -6.64 10.16 7.41
N SER A 52 -5.46 9.55 7.40
CA SER A 52 -4.25 10.18 7.95
C SER A 52 -3.87 11.45 7.18
N ARG A 53 -4.02 11.47 5.85
CA ARG A 53 -3.74 12.65 5.03
C ARG A 53 -4.67 13.81 5.33
N THR A 54 -5.96 13.56 5.48
CA THR A 54 -6.93 14.60 5.83
C THR A 54 -6.70 15.19 7.22
N THR A 55 -6.09 14.42 8.13
CA THR A 55 -5.83 14.86 9.51
C THR A 55 -4.53 15.67 9.64
N PHE A 56 -3.44 15.26 8.97
CA PHE A 56 -2.11 15.87 9.17
C PHE A 56 -1.58 16.66 7.97
N ALA A 57 -2.05 16.37 6.75
CA ALA A 57 -1.75 17.09 5.52
C ALA A 57 -0.24 17.36 5.24
N ARG A 58 0.66 16.48 5.70
CA ARG A 58 2.12 16.62 5.48
C ARG A 58 2.66 15.53 4.56
N PRO A 59 3.56 15.86 3.60
CA PRO A 59 4.26 14.88 2.78
C PRO A 59 5.17 14.01 3.66
N GLY A 60 5.41 12.77 3.23
CA GLY A 60 6.22 11.79 3.96
C GLY A 60 5.44 10.96 4.97
N MET A 61 4.21 11.35 5.34
CA MET A 61 3.44 10.66 6.37
C MET A 61 3.06 9.25 5.93
N GLN A 62 2.54 9.11 4.71
CA GLN A 62 2.03 7.85 4.17
C GLN A 62 3.18 6.85 3.93
N THR A 63 4.31 7.35 3.46
CA THR A 63 5.57 6.58 3.40
C THR A 63 5.96 6.05 4.78
N GLY A 64 5.94 6.90 5.82
CA GLY A 64 6.24 6.48 7.19
C GLY A 64 5.25 5.44 7.73
N ILE A 65 3.95 5.64 7.48
CA ILE A 65 2.89 4.69 7.86
C ILE A 65 3.13 3.32 7.22
N GLY A 66 3.42 3.29 5.91
CA GLY A 66 3.73 2.06 5.17
C GLY A 66 5.00 1.36 5.67
N LEU A 67 6.03 2.11 6.05
CA LEU A 67 7.25 1.54 6.65
C LEU A 67 6.98 0.85 7.99
N ILE A 68 6.19 1.47 8.87
CA ILE A 68 5.82 0.85 10.15
C ILE A 68 4.95 -0.38 9.92
N ALA A 69 3.93 -0.29 9.05
CA ALA A 69 3.02 -1.39 8.77
C ALA A 69 3.74 -2.59 8.13
N GLY A 70 4.57 -2.34 7.11
CA GLY A 70 5.36 -3.38 6.45
C GLY A 70 6.43 -3.97 7.36
N GLY A 71 7.04 -3.16 8.23
CA GLY A 71 7.94 -3.62 9.28
C GLY A 71 7.25 -4.58 10.25
N LEU A 72 6.06 -4.22 10.76
CA LEU A 72 5.28 -5.10 11.62
C LEU A 72 4.91 -6.41 10.92
N ARG A 73 4.54 -6.36 9.63
CA ARG A 73 4.25 -7.56 8.83
C ARG A 73 5.49 -8.45 8.65
N LEU A 74 6.68 -7.86 8.51
CA LEU A 74 7.95 -8.58 8.37
C LEU A 74 8.34 -9.30 9.66
N PHE A 75 8.11 -8.68 10.83
CA PHE A 75 8.47 -9.22 12.14
C PHE A 75 7.33 -9.99 12.83
N ASN A 76 6.21 -10.20 12.13
CA ASN A 76 5.05 -10.86 12.71
C ASN A 76 5.33 -12.35 13.03
N PRO A 77 5.20 -12.81 14.28
CA PRO A 77 5.35 -14.21 14.64
C PRO A 77 4.11 -15.06 14.30
N PHE A 78 2.95 -14.43 14.03
CA PHE A 78 1.69 -15.09 13.74
C PHE A 78 1.55 -15.39 12.23
N GLY A 79 2.21 -16.46 11.77
CA GLY A 79 1.97 -17.08 10.46
C GLY A 79 2.78 -16.52 9.29
N GLY A 80 3.58 -17.40 8.65
CA GLY A 80 4.19 -17.27 7.32
C GLY A 80 5.18 -16.12 7.10
N CYS A 81 6.37 -16.43 6.55
CA CYS A 81 7.29 -15.40 6.07
C CYS A 81 6.79 -14.83 4.73
N PHE A 82 6.05 -13.73 4.77
CA PHE A 82 5.52 -13.05 3.58
C PHE A 82 6.31 -11.78 3.28
N ILE A 83 7.62 -11.91 3.02
CA ILE A 83 8.51 -10.84 2.53
C ILE A 83 7.84 -10.04 1.41
N CYS A 84 7.15 -10.74 0.50
CA CYS A 84 6.40 -10.12 -0.59
C CYS A 84 5.31 -9.16 -0.09
N SER A 85 4.52 -9.55 0.92
CA SER A 85 3.49 -8.68 1.49
C SER A 85 4.08 -7.48 2.24
N ALA A 86 5.19 -7.67 2.95
CA ALA A 86 5.86 -6.56 3.63
C ALA A 86 6.39 -5.52 2.65
N ILE A 87 7.03 -5.98 1.56
CA ILE A 87 7.50 -5.11 0.46
C ILE A 87 6.33 -4.38 -0.19
N ALA A 88 5.22 -5.08 -0.47
CA ALA A 88 4.03 -4.49 -1.06
C ALA A 88 3.49 -3.33 -0.20
N ILE A 89 3.30 -3.55 1.10
CA ILE A 89 2.78 -2.53 2.05
C ILE A 89 3.68 -1.29 2.08
N MET A 90 5.00 -1.49 2.15
CA MET A 90 5.96 -0.38 2.14
C MET A 90 5.92 0.39 0.81
N ALA A 91 5.83 -0.34 -0.31
CA ALA A 91 5.73 0.24 -1.64
C ALA A 91 4.43 1.03 -1.84
N GLU A 92 3.30 0.51 -1.35
CA GLU A 92 2.00 1.17 -1.42
C GLU A 92 1.98 2.49 -0.65
N GLY A 93 2.55 2.52 0.56
CA GLY A 93 2.68 3.74 1.35
C GLY A 93 3.49 4.82 0.63
N LEU A 94 4.59 4.42 -0.01
CA LEU A 94 5.41 5.31 -0.83
C LEU A 94 4.66 5.81 -2.07
N LEU A 95 4.06 4.89 -2.84
CA LEU A 95 3.33 5.22 -4.06
C LEU A 95 2.16 6.14 -3.79
N PHE A 96 1.41 5.90 -2.71
CA PHE A 96 0.31 6.78 -2.33
C PHE A 96 0.80 8.20 -2.04
N ASP A 97 1.89 8.34 -1.29
CA ASP A 97 2.47 9.64 -0.96
C ASP A 97 2.97 10.38 -2.21
N LEU A 98 3.59 9.64 -3.14
CA LEU A 98 4.07 10.16 -4.43
C LEU A 98 2.92 10.57 -5.35
N ILE A 99 1.90 9.72 -5.50
CA ILE A 99 0.71 10.03 -6.31
C ILE A 99 0.03 11.26 -5.74
N TRP A 100 -0.16 11.32 -4.42
CA TRP A 100 -0.85 12.45 -3.78
C TRP A 100 -0.06 13.76 -3.88
N THR A 101 1.25 13.71 -3.66
CA THR A 101 2.12 14.89 -3.68
C THR A 101 2.42 15.35 -5.11
N GLY A 102 2.57 14.40 -6.06
CA GLY A 102 2.91 14.67 -7.45
C GLY A 102 1.72 15.06 -8.33
N PHE A 103 0.56 14.41 -8.18
CA PHE A 103 -0.64 14.75 -8.96
C PHE A 103 -1.42 15.92 -8.37
N SER A 104 -1.02 16.45 -7.21
CA SER A 104 -1.71 17.50 -6.48
C SER A 104 -3.23 17.25 -6.53
N LEU A 105 -3.67 16.17 -5.86
CA LEU A 105 -5.08 15.81 -5.65
C LEU A 105 -5.78 16.87 -4.76
N ASP A 106 -5.62 18.14 -5.13
CA ASP A 106 -6.12 19.31 -4.46
C ASP A 106 -7.60 19.44 -4.83
N LYS A 107 -8.45 19.28 -3.82
CA LYS A 107 -9.92 19.29 -3.93
C LYS A 107 -10.46 20.58 -4.55
N LYS A 108 -9.64 21.63 -4.68
CA LYS A 108 -10.03 22.94 -5.23
C LYS A 108 -10.39 22.92 -6.72
N THR A 109 -9.84 22.01 -7.52
CA THR A 109 -10.09 21.97 -8.99
C THR A 109 -11.16 20.94 -9.38
N THR A 110 -11.49 19.99 -8.50
CA THR A 110 -12.37 18.85 -8.82
C THR A 110 -13.69 18.93 -8.06
N GLN A 111 -14.64 19.70 -8.60
CA GLN A 111 -15.90 20.02 -7.92
C GLN A 111 -16.97 18.91 -7.99
N THR A 112 -16.90 18.02 -8.99
CA THR A 112 -17.92 16.98 -9.18
C THR A 112 -17.55 15.70 -8.44
N LEU A 113 -18.51 15.15 -7.66
CA LEU A 113 -18.36 13.89 -6.93
C LEU A 113 -17.83 12.76 -7.82
N THR A 114 -18.31 12.67 -9.07
CA THR A 114 -17.85 11.69 -10.07
C THR A 114 -16.36 11.75 -10.30
N ASN A 115 -15.78 12.95 -10.43
CA ASN A 115 -14.35 13.09 -10.70
C ASN A 115 -13.51 12.74 -9.46
N GLN A 116 -14.01 13.03 -8.26
CA GLN A 116 -13.33 12.66 -7.00
C GLN A 116 -13.31 11.14 -6.81
N VAL A 117 -14.43 10.47 -7.09
CA VAL A 117 -14.52 9.01 -7.02
C VAL A 117 -13.62 8.37 -8.06
N SER A 118 -13.65 8.84 -9.32
CA SER A 118 -12.78 8.31 -10.38
C SER A 118 -11.30 8.48 -10.07
N LEU A 119 -10.89 9.64 -9.52
CA LEU A 119 -9.51 9.85 -9.06
C LEU A 119 -9.14 8.90 -7.91
N GLY A 120 -10.07 8.69 -6.97
CA GLY A 120 -9.89 7.72 -5.88
C GLY A 120 -9.65 6.30 -6.40
N ILE A 121 -10.53 5.80 -7.26
CA ILE A 121 -10.43 4.47 -7.87
C ILE A 121 -9.12 4.34 -8.66
N THR A 122 -8.78 5.34 -9.48
CA THR A 122 -7.57 5.31 -10.30
C THR A 122 -6.32 5.31 -9.42
N SER A 123 -6.31 6.11 -8.35
CA SER A 123 -5.20 6.15 -7.39
C SER A 123 -5.05 4.82 -6.64
N ALA A 124 -6.14 4.21 -6.21
CA ALA A 124 -6.14 2.91 -5.54
C ALA A 124 -5.58 1.80 -6.46
N TYR A 125 -6.04 1.77 -7.71
CA TYR A 125 -5.54 0.85 -8.73
C TYR A 125 -4.03 1.01 -8.95
N LEU A 126 -3.55 2.25 -9.11
CA LEU A 126 -2.12 2.53 -9.31
C LEU A 126 -1.27 2.14 -8.10
N VAL A 127 -1.78 2.36 -6.88
CA VAL A 127 -1.12 1.95 -5.64
C VAL A 127 -0.99 0.43 -5.57
N TYR A 128 -2.09 -0.30 -5.82
CA TYR A 128 -2.09 -1.76 -5.80
C TYR A 128 -1.17 -2.36 -6.89
N VAL A 129 -1.36 -1.96 -8.15
CA VAL A 129 -0.57 -2.47 -9.27
C VAL A 129 0.91 -2.12 -9.10
N GLY A 130 1.21 -0.89 -8.71
CA GLY A 130 2.58 -0.45 -8.47
C GLY A 130 3.22 -1.21 -7.31
N GLY A 131 2.49 -1.43 -6.21
CA GLY A 131 2.95 -2.24 -5.07
C GLY A 131 3.26 -3.67 -5.49
N TYR A 132 2.41 -4.28 -6.33
CA TYR A 132 2.62 -5.61 -6.85
C TYR A 132 3.84 -5.70 -7.79
N ILE A 133 4.00 -4.75 -8.72
CA ILE A 133 5.17 -4.69 -9.61
C ILE A 133 6.46 -4.58 -8.81
N ILE A 134 6.50 -3.66 -7.84
CA ILE A 134 7.66 -3.48 -6.96
C ILE A 134 7.97 -4.78 -6.20
N THR A 135 6.94 -5.48 -5.75
CA THR A 135 7.09 -6.78 -5.08
C THR A 135 7.68 -7.84 -5.99
N GLN A 136 7.25 -7.93 -7.25
CA GLN A 136 7.81 -8.88 -8.23
C GLN A 136 9.28 -8.61 -8.57
N ILE A 137 9.71 -7.35 -8.47
CA ILE A 137 11.11 -6.96 -8.69
C ILE A 137 11.95 -7.22 -7.44
N LEU A 138 11.50 -6.76 -6.27
CA LEU A 138 12.29 -6.78 -5.05
C LEU A 138 12.29 -8.13 -4.34
N THR A 139 11.20 -8.91 -4.38
CA THR A 139 11.14 -10.23 -3.74
C THR A 139 12.28 -11.16 -4.18
N PRO A 140 12.52 -11.39 -5.49
CA PRO A 140 13.61 -12.27 -5.93
C PRO A 140 15.01 -11.73 -5.59
N VAL A 141 15.16 -10.41 -5.48
CA VAL A 141 16.41 -9.76 -5.05
C VAL A 141 16.67 -10.06 -3.57
N PHE A 142 15.65 -9.95 -2.71
CA PHE A 142 15.76 -10.24 -1.28
C PHE A 142 15.75 -11.74 -0.96
N SER A 143 15.23 -12.60 -1.84
CA SER A 143 15.22 -14.05 -1.67
C SER A 143 16.39 -14.75 -2.36
N SER A 144 17.35 -14.02 -2.93
CA SER A 144 18.50 -14.56 -3.68
C SER A 144 18.15 -15.50 -4.83
N ALA A 145 16.92 -15.45 -5.34
CA ALA A 145 16.40 -16.37 -6.36
C ALA A 145 16.75 -15.98 -7.80
N GLY A 146 17.39 -14.82 -8.01
CA GLY A 146 17.66 -14.26 -9.33
C GLY A 146 16.41 -13.61 -9.93
N PHE A 147 16.55 -12.39 -10.45
CA PHE A 147 15.46 -11.69 -11.13
C PHE A 147 15.51 -11.99 -12.64
N TYR A 148 14.39 -12.49 -13.19
CA TYR A 148 14.25 -12.78 -14.61
C TYR A 148 13.16 -11.88 -15.21
N LEU A 149 13.56 -10.99 -16.12
CA LEU A 149 12.65 -10.05 -16.80
C LEU A 149 11.52 -10.74 -17.56
N GLU A 150 11.78 -11.94 -18.09
CA GLU A 150 10.79 -12.75 -18.81
C GLU A 150 9.58 -13.08 -17.94
N ASN A 151 9.81 -13.47 -16.68
CA ASN A 151 8.72 -13.75 -15.73
C ASN A 151 7.86 -12.50 -15.48
N LEU A 152 8.48 -11.34 -15.32
CA LEU A 152 7.74 -10.09 -15.10
C LEU A 152 6.81 -9.80 -16.30
N ILE A 153 7.32 -9.91 -17.53
CA ILE A 153 6.54 -9.63 -18.75
C ILE A 153 5.36 -10.60 -18.87
N VAL A 154 5.56 -11.88 -18.56
CA VAL A 154 4.51 -12.91 -18.62
C VAL A 154 3.43 -12.68 -17.56
N PHE A 155 3.79 -12.18 -16.37
CA PHE A 155 2.82 -11.93 -15.29
C PHE A 155 2.10 -10.57 -15.38
N ILE A 156 2.60 -9.59 -16.15
CA ILE A 156 1.97 -8.26 -16.31
C ILE A 156 0.46 -8.35 -16.64
N PRO A 157 0.00 -9.15 -17.62
CA PRO A 157 -1.44 -9.24 -17.93
C PRO A 157 -2.27 -9.72 -16.73
N GLN A 158 -1.75 -10.67 -15.97
CA GLN A 158 -2.42 -11.20 -14.78
C GLN A 158 -2.44 -10.17 -13.64
N ILE A 159 -1.36 -9.40 -13.47
CA ILE A 159 -1.25 -8.31 -12.48
C ILE A 159 -2.27 -7.22 -12.78
N LEU A 160 -2.34 -6.78 -14.03
CA LEU A 160 -3.30 -5.75 -14.46
C LEU A 160 -4.74 -6.25 -14.33
N ALA A 161 -5.01 -7.50 -14.70
CA ALA A 161 -6.34 -8.10 -14.57
C ALA A 161 -6.79 -8.26 -13.12
N SER A 162 -5.89 -8.66 -12.22
CA SER A 162 -6.20 -8.81 -10.79
C SER A 162 -6.35 -7.48 -10.05
N GLY A 163 -5.73 -6.40 -10.56
CA GLY A 163 -6.02 -5.04 -10.10
C GLY A 163 -7.38 -4.51 -10.52
N LEU A 164 -7.96 -4.99 -11.62
CA LEU A 164 -9.27 -4.52 -12.12
C LEU A 164 -10.44 -5.02 -11.28
N LEU A 165 -10.27 -6.17 -10.62
CA LEU A 165 -11.24 -6.79 -9.73
C LEU A 165 -11.06 -6.37 -8.26
N ALA A 166 -10.07 -5.50 -7.98
CA ALA A 166 -9.72 -4.98 -6.66
C ALA A 166 -10.53 -3.74 -6.27
#